data_AF-K2HB08-F1
#
_entry.id   AF-K2HB08-F1
#
_cell.length_a   1.000
_cell.length_b   1.000
_cell.length_c   1.000
_cell.angle_alpha   90.00
_cell.angle_beta   90.00
_cell.angle_gamma   90.00
#
_symmetry.space_group_name_H-M   'P 1'
#
loop_
_entity.id
_entity.type
_entity.pdbx_description
1 polymer ?
#
loop_
_entity_poly.entity_id
_entity_poly.type
_entity_poly.pdbx_seq_one_letter_code
_entity_poly.pdbx_strand_id
1 'polypeptide(L)'
;MEYIYYRILLLIDDRLTIKDLMSILIDPNDPLILQKKEEIIKAISYLVRLNRLNKVEIRDIQCNGIIPTPRINQQIKKRVCFIVDEAVVSTLMTGITKTDDIKRIVVHLFETGRLTNDQVYALICLIELLKTQPCAKDSRAHYKKFFNVANSLVNIIKSLQQLICNEEVFGLCDGIEIIKMECLKYLTEKEKENYRMKYTSALIGSNSKIISCQHTPFSPQLIPHSVFSSYLFTIFLNYSYNSGISTLILPKGSFLQSLPNQFHQFNFILSTTFTHRQDIVSTSNALLFLNETLKSQPIIIHGLQFNKPHYENIIFPIEFSQSPLKKHPLIQKLSSDLTLSKFVGKIVLINTTENDFDLNKFDNWEFFDIVFGIPMDCYDENQQCVNALPSLLIENSKEEMWETSSDIVQVFFQFLSKNGFDYNSLNNQYILKEDMLLYPSQPILFEKKNN
;
A
#
# COMPACT_ATOMS: atom_id res chain seq x y z
N MET A 1 -6.40 21.13 -14.82
CA MET A 1 -7.47 20.37 -15.52
C MET A 1 -7.35 18.87 -15.30
N GLU A 2 -6.20 18.23 -15.53
CA GLU A 2 -6.06 16.76 -15.39
C GLU A 2 -6.52 16.20 -14.03
N TYR A 3 -6.13 16.85 -12.93
CA TYR A 3 -6.51 16.44 -11.57
C TYR A 3 -8.03 16.46 -11.30
N ILE A 4 -8.80 17.30 -12.00
CA ILE A 4 -10.25 17.37 -11.78
C ILE A 4 -10.96 16.11 -12.26
N TYR A 5 -10.45 15.48 -13.34
CA TYR A 5 -11.00 14.24 -13.86
C TYR A 5 -10.80 13.09 -12.87
N TYR A 6 -9.60 12.96 -12.30
CA TYR A 6 -9.33 11.96 -11.26
C TYR A 6 -10.18 12.17 -10.01
N ARG A 7 -10.31 13.42 -9.53
CA ARG A 7 -11.19 13.75 -8.40
C ARG A 7 -12.63 13.33 -8.67
N ILE A 8 -13.17 13.66 -9.86
CA ILE A 8 -14.52 13.26 -10.27
C ILE A 8 -14.66 11.73 -10.30
N LEU A 9 -13.76 11.01 -10.98
CA LEU A 9 -13.85 9.55 -11.15
C LEU A 9 -13.75 8.78 -9.82
N LEU A 10 -12.94 9.28 -8.88
CA LEU A 10 -12.82 8.70 -7.56
C LEU A 10 -14.08 8.96 -6.72
N LEU A 11 -14.55 10.20 -6.68
CA LEU A 11 -15.66 10.58 -5.79
C LEU A 11 -17.03 10.13 -6.28
N ILE A 12 -17.22 10.05 -7.60
CA ILE A 12 -18.54 9.75 -8.17
C ILE A 12 -19.03 8.37 -7.76
N ASP A 13 -20.32 8.25 -7.54
CA ASP A 13 -20.97 7.00 -7.22
C ASP A 13 -22.34 6.93 -7.89
N ASP A 14 -22.85 5.73 -8.10
CA ASP A 14 -24.19 5.49 -8.65
C ASP A 14 -25.31 6.11 -7.80
N ARG A 15 -24.99 6.50 -6.56
CA ARG A 15 -25.88 7.14 -5.59
C ARG A 15 -25.78 8.66 -5.56
N LEU A 16 -24.75 9.24 -6.16
CA LEU A 16 -24.50 10.69 -6.10
C LEU A 16 -25.16 11.40 -7.28
N THR A 17 -25.91 12.45 -6.99
CA THR A 17 -26.36 13.36 -8.04
C THR A 17 -25.22 14.31 -8.43
N ILE A 18 -25.33 14.93 -9.61
CA ILE A 18 -24.39 16.00 -10.01
C ILE A 18 -24.36 17.10 -8.94
N LYS A 19 -25.49 17.41 -8.30
CA LYS A 19 -25.56 18.42 -7.24
C LYS A 19 -24.73 18.04 -6.01
N ASP A 20 -24.77 16.77 -5.62
CA ASP A 20 -23.99 16.26 -4.48
C ASP A 20 -22.50 16.24 -4.81
N LEU A 21 -22.13 15.83 -6.02
CA LEU A 21 -20.75 15.88 -6.47
C LEU A 21 -20.21 17.33 -6.46
N MET A 22 -21.01 18.30 -6.88
CA MET A 22 -20.63 19.72 -6.86
C MET A 22 -20.43 20.26 -5.45
N SER A 23 -21.24 19.84 -4.47
CA SER A 23 -21.07 20.28 -3.07
C SER A 23 -19.83 19.69 -2.40
N ILE A 24 -19.41 18.50 -2.85
CA ILE A 24 -18.17 17.87 -2.41
C ILE A 24 -16.96 18.62 -3.02
N LEU A 25 -16.94 18.77 -4.35
CA LEU A 25 -15.80 19.29 -5.11
C LEU A 25 -15.53 20.78 -4.91
N ILE A 26 -16.56 21.58 -4.60
CA ILE A 26 -16.47 23.03 -4.50
C ILE A 26 -16.61 23.49 -3.05
N ASP A 27 -15.76 24.44 -2.66
CA ASP A 27 -15.92 25.16 -1.39
C ASP A 27 -17.04 26.22 -1.56
N PRO A 28 -18.07 26.23 -0.70
CA PRO A 28 -19.14 27.23 -0.78
C PRO A 28 -18.65 28.67 -0.66
N ASN A 29 -17.48 28.91 -0.04
CA ASN A 29 -16.90 30.24 0.15
C ASN A 29 -15.95 30.65 -0.98
N ASP A 30 -15.84 29.85 -2.04
CA ASP A 30 -14.94 30.12 -3.15
C ASP A 30 -15.47 31.27 -4.04
N PRO A 31 -14.69 32.35 -4.24
CA PRO A 31 -15.11 33.48 -5.08
C PRO A 31 -15.31 33.08 -6.56
N LEU A 32 -14.76 31.95 -7.00
CA LEU A 32 -14.87 31.44 -8.38
C LEU A 32 -15.87 30.28 -8.52
N ILE A 33 -16.82 30.13 -7.59
CA ILE A 33 -17.79 29.03 -7.56
C ILE A 33 -18.55 28.82 -8.88
N LEU A 34 -18.95 29.90 -9.57
CA LEU A 34 -19.67 29.83 -10.85
C LEU A 34 -18.79 29.25 -11.95
N GLN A 35 -17.55 29.73 -12.07
CA GLN A 35 -16.60 29.22 -13.07
C GLN A 35 -16.24 27.76 -12.79
N LYS A 36 -15.96 27.40 -11.53
CA LYS A 36 -15.66 26.01 -11.15
C LYS A 36 -16.82 25.06 -11.45
N LYS A 37 -18.06 25.49 -11.23
CA LYS A 37 -19.26 24.70 -11.61
C LYS A 37 -19.27 24.41 -13.12
N GLU A 38 -19.05 25.43 -13.95
CA GLU A 38 -19.01 25.22 -15.40
C GLU A 38 -17.89 24.27 -15.83
N GLU A 39 -16.70 24.39 -15.24
CA GLU A 39 -15.57 23.51 -15.52
C GLU A 39 -15.86 22.06 -15.14
N ILE A 40 -16.46 21.82 -13.97
CA ILE A 40 -16.82 20.46 -13.54
C ILE A 40 -17.92 19.89 -14.45
N ILE A 41 -18.93 20.68 -14.85
CA ILE A 41 -19.96 20.22 -15.79
C ILE A 41 -19.34 19.84 -17.14
N LYS A 42 -18.44 20.67 -17.67
CA LYS A 42 -17.70 20.38 -18.90
C LYS A 42 -16.88 19.10 -18.75
N ALA A 43 -16.21 18.91 -17.62
CA ALA A 43 -15.42 17.72 -17.32
C ALA A 43 -16.28 16.46 -17.25
N ILE A 44 -17.43 16.49 -16.56
CA ILE A 44 -18.38 15.37 -16.52
C ILE A 44 -18.88 15.04 -17.92
N SER A 45 -19.29 16.06 -18.70
CA SER A 45 -19.75 15.86 -20.08
C SER A 45 -18.67 15.20 -20.95
N TYR A 46 -17.41 15.60 -20.79
CA TYR A 46 -16.28 14.99 -21.48
C TYR A 46 -16.07 13.53 -21.06
N LEU A 47 -16.10 13.21 -19.77
CA LEU A 47 -15.96 11.84 -19.26
C LEU A 47 -17.08 10.92 -19.74
N VAL A 48 -18.31 11.43 -19.86
CA VAL A 48 -19.44 10.70 -20.46
C VAL A 48 -19.17 10.41 -21.94
N ARG A 49 -18.66 11.38 -22.71
CA ARG A 49 -18.30 11.17 -24.13
C ARG A 49 -17.19 10.14 -24.31
N LEU A 50 -16.26 10.03 -23.34
CA LEU A 50 -15.19 9.03 -23.35
C LEU A 50 -15.64 7.65 -22.86
N ASN A 51 -16.94 7.43 -22.58
CA ASN A 51 -17.45 6.22 -21.95
C ASN A 51 -16.70 5.85 -20.66
N ARG A 52 -16.29 6.87 -19.90
CA ARG A 52 -15.70 6.71 -18.56
C ARG A 52 -16.73 6.94 -17.46
N LEU A 53 -17.84 7.58 -17.78
CA LEU A 53 -19.02 7.73 -16.92
C LEU A 53 -20.28 7.38 -17.70
N ASN A 54 -21.20 6.69 -17.04
CA ASN A 54 -22.52 6.40 -17.59
C ASN A 54 -23.56 7.28 -16.89
N LYS A 55 -24.42 7.94 -17.67
CA LYS A 55 -25.57 8.64 -17.11
C LYS A 55 -26.64 7.61 -16.79
N VAL A 56 -26.97 7.47 -15.51
CA VAL A 56 -28.04 6.57 -15.04
C VAL A 56 -29.28 7.42 -14.75
N GLU A 57 -30.41 7.11 -15.37
CA GLU A 57 -31.68 7.76 -15.02
C GLU A 57 -32.33 7.04 -13.83
N ILE A 58 -32.92 7.80 -12.90
CA ILE A 58 -33.50 7.25 -11.65
C ILE A 58 -34.57 6.18 -11.92
N ARG A 59 -35.21 6.22 -13.09
CA ARG A 59 -36.22 5.25 -13.53
C ARG A 59 -35.62 3.88 -13.88
N ASP A 60 -34.39 3.84 -14.38
CA ASP A 60 -33.71 2.59 -14.77
C ASP A 60 -33.26 1.78 -13.55
N ILE A 61 -33.03 2.44 -12.41
CA ILE A 61 -32.71 1.81 -11.12
C ILE A 61 -33.90 0.98 -10.61
N GLN A 62 -35.14 1.40 -10.90
CA GLN A 62 -36.37 0.72 -10.47
C GLN A 62 -36.65 -0.57 -11.25
N CYS A 63 -36.16 -0.69 -12.49
CA CYS A 63 -36.42 -1.84 -13.36
C CYS A 63 -35.51 -3.05 -13.07
N ASN A 64 -34.41 -2.88 -12.34
CA ASN A 64 -33.50 -3.96 -11.95
C ASN A 64 -33.89 -4.67 -10.62
N GLY A 65 -35.14 -4.51 -10.17
CA GLY A 65 -35.67 -5.23 -9.00
C GLY A 65 -35.36 -4.61 -7.63
N ILE A 66 -34.76 -3.43 -7.58
CA ILE A 66 -34.60 -2.67 -6.34
C ILE A 66 -35.75 -1.67 -6.25
N ILE A 67 -36.78 -2.00 -5.46
CA ILE A 67 -37.85 -1.07 -5.09
C ILE A 67 -37.22 0.07 -4.28
N PRO A 68 -37.28 1.35 -4.71
CA PRO A 68 -36.91 2.45 -3.84
C PRO A 68 -38.10 2.72 -2.92
N THR A 69 -38.03 2.21 -1.70
CA THR A 69 -38.85 2.75 -0.62
C THR A 69 -38.52 4.24 -0.43
N PRO A 70 -39.49 5.05 0.02
CA PRO A 70 -39.32 6.51 0.13
C PRO A 70 -38.07 6.87 0.92
N ARG A 71 -37.27 7.80 0.38
CA ARG A 71 -35.95 8.27 0.82
C ARG A 71 -35.94 8.98 2.19
N ILE A 72 -36.35 8.30 3.25
CA ILE A 72 -36.37 8.90 4.59
C ILE A 72 -35.50 8.14 5.61
N ASN A 73 -35.12 6.86 5.40
CA ASN A 73 -34.28 6.13 6.38
C ASN A 73 -33.44 4.95 5.81
N GLN A 74 -33.06 4.93 4.53
CA GLN A 74 -32.11 3.93 4.06
C GLN A 74 -30.69 4.36 4.42
N GLN A 75 -30.06 3.65 5.37
CA GLN A 75 -28.61 3.72 5.57
C GLN A 75 -27.92 3.61 4.20
N ILE A 76 -27.03 4.55 3.90
CA ILE A 76 -26.18 4.51 2.71
C ILE A 76 -25.37 3.22 2.77
N LYS A 77 -25.75 2.21 1.99
CA LYS A 77 -25.11 0.88 2.00
C LYS A 77 -23.64 0.99 1.62
N LYS A 78 -22.72 0.70 2.52
CA LYS A 78 -21.29 0.96 2.29
C LYS A 78 -20.70 -0.06 1.30
N ARG A 79 -19.49 0.17 0.80
CA ARG A 79 -18.75 -0.81 -0.02
C ARG A 79 -17.46 -1.24 0.65
N VAL A 80 -16.91 -2.38 0.27
CA VAL A 80 -15.54 -2.74 0.64
C VAL A 80 -14.59 -2.23 -0.44
N CYS A 81 -13.51 -1.58 -0.03
CA CYS A 81 -12.47 -1.09 -0.92
C CYS A 81 -11.27 -2.04 -0.89
N PHE A 82 -10.73 -2.36 -2.06
CA PHE A 82 -9.44 -3.02 -2.20
C PHE A 82 -8.46 -2.07 -2.91
N ILE A 83 -7.45 -1.61 -2.20
CA ILE A 83 -6.45 -0.67 -2.70
C ILE A 83 -5.25 -1.48 -3.22
N VAL A 84 -4.81 -1.17 -4.44
CA VAL A 84 -3.64 -1.80 -5.07
C VAL A 84 -2.60 -0.76 -5.41
N ASP A 85 -1.33 -1.15 -5.27
CA ASP A 85 -0.18 -0.35 -5.70
C ASP A 85 0.02 -0.39 -7.23
N GLU A 86 0.86 0.52 -7.73
CA GLU A 86 1.25 0.56 -9.14
C GLU A 86 1.94 -0.73 -9.61
N ALA A 87 2.63 -1.46 -8.74
CA ALA A 87 3.33 -2.69 -9.10
C ALA A 87 2.35 -3.83 -9.48
N VAL A 88 1.25 -3.96 -8.75
CA VAL A 88 0.15 -4.88 -9.07
C VAL A 88 -0.49 -4.50 -10.40
N VAL A 89 -0.85 -3.22 -10.58
CA VAL A 89 -1.47 -2.72 -11.83
C VAL A 89 -0.54 -2.95 -13.03
N SER A 90 0.73 -2.60 -12.90
CA SER A 90 1.75 -2.77 -13.96
C SER A 90 1.95 -4.24 -14.34
N THR A 91 2.03 -5.13 -13.35
CA THR A 91 2.18 -6.57 -13.60
C THR A 91 0.98 -7.13 -14.38
N LEU A 92 -0.23 -6.77 -13.98
CA LEU A 92 -1.46 -7.23 -14.65
C LEU A 92 -1.62 -6.62 -16.06
N MET A 93 -1.21 -5.36 -16.24
CA MET A 93 -1.27 -4.65 -17.53
C MET A 93 -0.24 -5.19 -18.53
N THR A 94 0.95 -5.53 -18.06
CA THR A 94 1.98 -6.18 -18.89
C THR A 94 1.46 -7.54 -19.38
N GLY A 95 0.76 -8.25 -18.49
CA GLY A 95 0.01 -9.48 -18.77
C GLY A 95 0.87 -10.60 -19.37
N ILE A 96 0.22 -11.64 -19.88
CA ILE A 96 0.88 -12.72 -20.63
C ILE A 96 0.18 -12.91 -21.99
N THR A 97 0.68 -13.81 -22.83
CA THR A 97 0.04 -14.15 -24.11
C THR A 97 -1.43 -14.54 -23.86
N LYS A 98 -2.38 -14.00 -24.63
CA LYS A 98 -3.85 -14.23 -24.49
C LYS A 98 -4.51 -13.64 -23.24
N THR A 99 -4.08 -12.47 -22.78
CA THR A 99 -4.70 -11.76 -21.65
C THR A 99 -5.30 -10.40 -22.04
N ASP A 100 -5.65 -10.20 -23.31
CA ASP A 100 -6.06 -8.89 -23.84
C ASP A 100 -7.32 -8.33 -23.14
N ASP A 101 -8.25 -9.17 -22.75
CA ASP A 101 -9.44 -8.74 -22.01
C ASP A 101 -9.12 -8.32 -20.56
N ILE A 102 -8.21 -9.03 -19.88
CA ILE A 102 -7.70 -8.63 -18.57
C ILE A 102 -6.96 -7.29 -18.70
N LYS A 103 -6.07 -7.18 -19.69
CA LYS A 103 -5.34 -5.95 -19.97
C LYS A 103 -6.28 -4.79 -20.20
N ARG A 104 -7.39 -4.98 -20.93
CA ARG A 104 -8.39 -3.93 -21.15
C ARG A 104 -8.99 -3.42 -19.83
N ILE A 105 -9.36 -4.31 -18.92
CA ILE A 105 -9.91 -3.92 -17.61
C ILE A 105 -8.83 -3.24 -16.76
N VAL A 106 -7.61 -3.76 -16.77
CA VAL A 106 -6.51 -3.20 -15.97
C VAL A 106 -6.03 -1.84 -16.52
N VAL A 107 -6.07 -1.64 -17.85
CA VAL A 107 -5.84 -0.33 -18.47
C VAL A 107 -6.90 0.67 -18.01
N HIS A 108 -8.17 0.24 -17.90
CA HIS A 108 -9.19 1.09 -17.32
C HIS A 108 -8.84 1.46 -15.87
N LEU A 109 -8.45 0.51 -15.01
CA LEU A 109 -7.97 0.80 -13.65
C LEU A 109 -6.79 1.78 -13.64
N PHE A 110 -5.85 1.63 -14.57
CA PHE A 110 -4.69 2.51 -14.69
C PHE A 110 -5.10 3.95 -15.07
N GLU A 111 -6.02 4.10 -16.02
CA GLU A 111 -6.47 5.40 -16.53
C GLU A 111 -7.43 6.11 -15.58
N THR A 112 -8.41 5.40 -15.02
CA THR A 112 -9.46 5.99 -14.17
C THR A 112 -9.13 5.97 -12.68
N GLY A 113 -8.22 5.10 -12.28
CA GLY A 113 -7.85 4.88 -10.88
C GLY A 113 -8.83 4.00 -10.09
N ARG A 114 -9.88 3.46 -10.72
CA ARG A 114 -10.91 2.66 -10.03
C ARG A 114 -11.57 1.62 -10.93
N LEU A 115 -11.93 0.47 -10.34
CA LEU A 115 -12.86 -0.51 -10.89
C LEU A 115 -14.14 -0.58 -10.07
N THR A 116 -15.29 -0.59 -10.75
CA THR A 116 -16.60 -0.83 -10.14
C THR A 116 -16.81 -2.31 -9.82
N ASN A 117 -17.81 -2.64 -9.00
CA ASN A 117 -18.12 -4.01 -8.63
C ASN A 117 -18.26 -4.97 -9.83
N ASP A 118 -18.94 -4.54 -10.89
CA ASP A 118 -19.11 -5.36 -12.10
C ASP A 118 -17.78 -5.59 -12.83
N GLN A 119 -16.95 -4.56 -12.92
CA GLN A 119 -15.61 -4.67 -13.54
C GLN A 119 -14.69 -5.56 -12.71
N VAL A 120 -14.78 -5.48 -11.38
CA VAL A 120 -14.06 -6.36 -10.46
C VAL A 120 -14.48 -7.81 -10.68
N TYR A 121 -15.78 -8.09 -10.76
CA TYR A 121 -16.29 -9.43 -11.01
C TYR A 121 -15.84 -9.97 -12.38
N ALA A 122 -15.93 -9.16 -13.43
CA ALA A 122 -15.46 -9.53 -14.76
C ALA A 122 -13.95 -9.87 -14.76
N LEU A 123 -13.14 -9.08 -14.06
CA LEU A 123 -11.70 -9.32 -13.92
C LEU A 123 -11.42 -10.67 -13.25
N ILE A 124 -12.14 -11.00 -12.17
CA ILE A 124 -11.99 -12.29 -11.48
C ILE A 124 -12.32 -13.44 -12.44
N CYS A 125 -13.48 -13.40 -13.10
CA CYS A 125 -13.88 -14.46 -14.03
C CYS A 125 -12.83 -14.69 -15.12
N LEU A 126 -12.28 -13.61 -15.69
CA LEU A 126 -11.23 -13.73 -16.71
C LEU A 126 -9.95 -14.35 -16.15
N ILE A 127 -9.49 -13.95 -14.96
CA ILE A 127 -8.29 -14.54 -14.33
C ILE A 127 -8.50 -16.03 -14.06
N GLU A 128 -9.68 -16.44 -13.60
CA GLU A 128 -9.95 -17.85 -13.31
C GLU A 128 -9.94 -18.73 -14.54
N LEU A 129 -10.41 -18.21 -15.68
CA LEU A 129 -10.32 -18.90 -16.97
C LEU A 129 -8.87 -19.11 -17.42
N LEU A 130 -7.91 -18.33 -16.91
CA LEU A 130 -6.49 -18.47 -17.27
C LEU A 130 -5.74 -19.58 -16.51
N LYS A 131 -6.32 -20.14 -15.43
CA LYS A 131 -5.63 -21.13 -14.57
C LYS A 131 -5.15 -22.39 -15.32
N THR A 132 -5.67 -22.61 -16.53
CA THR A 132 -5.35 -23.77 -17.39
C THR A 132 -4.35 -23.46 -18.52
N GLN A 133 -3.80 -22.23 -18.60
CA GLN A 133 -2.94 -21.86 -19.72
C GLN A 133 -1.49 -22.37 -19.61
N PRO A 134 -0.92 -22.94 -20.69
CA PRO A 134 0.46 -23.42 -20.70
C PRO A 134 1.48 -22.27 -20.71
N CYS A 135 2.56 -22.42 -19.93
CA CYS A 135 3.68 -21.49 -19.89
C CYS A 135 4.70 -21.77 -21.00
N ALA A 136 5.08 -20.76 -21.79
CA ALA A 136 6.23 -20.86 -22.70
C ALA A 136 7.54 -20.93 -21.89
N LYS A 137 8.53 -21.72 -22.37
CA LYS A 137 9.77 -22.01 -21.63
C LYS A 137 10.62 -20.77 -21.31
N ASP A 138 10.61 -19.76 -22.18
CA ASP A 138 11.50 -18.60 -22.15
C ASP A 138 10.97 -17.42 -21.30
N SER A 139 9.79 -17.57 -20.68
CA SER A 139 9.15 -16.49 -19.91
C SER A 139 8.68 -16.92 -18.52
N ARG A 140 9.23 -18.02 -17.99
CA ARG A 140 8.78 -18.63 -16.72
C ARG A 140 8.73 -17.66 -15.53
N ALA A 141 9.74 -16.80 -15.37
CA ALA A 141 9.77 -15.82 -14.28
C ALA A 141 8.64 -14.79 -14.39
N HIS A 142 8.42 -14.26 -15.60
CA HIS A 142 7.36 -13.29 -15.88
C HIS A 142 5.96 -13.92 -15.70
N TYR A 143 5.76 -15.14 -16.21
CA TYR A 143 4.53 -15.90 -16.03
C TYR A 143 4.25 -16.17 -14.54
N LYS A 144 5.27 -16.62 -13.79
CA LYS A 144 5.15 -16.85 -12.34
C LYS A 144 4.74 -15.57 -11.61
N LYS A 145 5.38 -14.45 -11.93
CA LYS A 145 5.04 -13.15 -11.34
C LYS A 145 3.59 -12.75 -11.64
N PHE A 146 3.17 -12.86 -12.90
CA PHE A 146 1.79 -12.57 -13.29
C PHE A 146 0.78 -13.43 -12.54
N PHE A 147 0.98 -14.75 -12.51
CA PHE A 147 0.05 -15.68 -11.85
C PHE A 147 0.04 -15.52 -10.32
N ASN A 148 1.17 -15.21 -9.69
CA ASN A 148 1.19 -14.90 -8.27
C ASN A 148 0.30 -13.69 -7.97
N VAL A 149 0.45 -12.59 -8.72
CA VAL A 149 -0.37 -11.38 -8.54
C VAL A 149 -1.84 -11.64 -8.87
N ALA A 150 -2.13 -12.29 -9.99
CA ALA A 150 -3.50 -12.55 -10.43
C ALA A 150 -4.25 -13.50 -9.48
N ASN A 151 -3.61 -14.59 -9.04
CA ASN A 151 -4.21 -15.53 -8.10
C ASN A 151 -4.38 -14.91 -6.71
N SER A 152 -3.41 -14.11 -6.24
CA SER A 152 -3.50 -13.37 -4.98
C SER A 152 -4.68 -12.39 -5.00
N LEU A 153 -4.87 -11.68 -6.11
CA LEU A 153 -6.01 -10.78 -6.31
C LEU A 153 -7.34 -11.53 -6.20
N VAL A 154 -7.48 -12.65 -6.93
CA VAL A 154 -8.70 -13.47 -6.90
C VAL A 154 -8.95 -14.03 -5.49
N ASN A 155 -7.91 -14.49 -4.81
CA ASN A 155 -8.01 -15.08 -3.46
C ASN A 155 -8.56 -14.05 -2.45
N ILE A 156 -7.98 -12.85 -2.43
CA ILE A 156 -8.46 -11.76 -1.55
C ILE A 156 -9.91 -11.42 -1.87
N ILE A 157 -10.23 -11.15 -3.15
CA ILE A 157 -11.56 -10.64 -3.49
C ILE A 157 -12.65 -11.69 -3.21
N LYS A 158 -12.38 -12.97 -3.48
CA LYS A 158 -13.31 -14.05 -3.14
C LYS A 158 -13.54 -14.17 -1.63
N SER A 159 -12.47 -14.08 -0.83
CA SER A 159 -12.60 -14.06 0.63
C SER A 159 -13.45 -12.88 1.09
N LEU A 160 -13.23 -11.69 0.53
CA LEU A 160 -14.05 -10.51 0.84
C LEU A 160 -15.50 -10.64 0.39
N GLN A 161 -15.77 -11.26 -0.76
CA GLN A 161 -17.14 -11.52 -1.20
C GLN A 161 -17.90 -12.41 -0.20
N GLN A 162 -17.24 -13.42 0.37
CA GLN A 162 -17.83 -14.26 1.40
C GLN A 162 -18.14 -13.45 2.68
N LEU A 163 -17.21 -12.55 3.06
CA LEU A 163 -17.35 -11.73 4.25
C LEU A 163 -18.35 -10.58 4.10
N ILE A 164 -18.58 -10.06 2.89
CA ILE A 164 -19.56 -8.99 2.61
C ILE A 164 -21.00 -9.45 2.83
N CYS A 165 -21.25 -10.74 2.68
CA CYS A 165 -22.53 -11.33 3.04
C CYS A 165 -22.71 -11.47 4.56
N ASN A 166 -21.66 -11.23 5.36
CA ASN A 166 -21.73 -11.28 6.81
C ASN A 166 -21.99 -9.88 7.39
N GLU A 167 -23.23 -9.66 7.85
CA GLU A 167 -23.65 -8.40 8.46
C GLU A 167 -22.87 -8.05 9.73
N GLU A 168 -22.34 -9.04 10.47
CA GLU A 168 -21.52 -8.79 11.66
C GLU A 168 -20.15 -8.19 11.31
N VAL A 169 -19.62 -8.52 10.14
CA VAL A 169 -18.26 -8.12 9.72
C VAL A 169 -18.27 -6.79 8.98
N PHE A 170 -19.16 -6.64 8.00
CA PHE A 170 -19.15 -5.47 7.11
C PHE A 170 -20.46 -4.69 7.12
N GLY A 171 -21.48 -5.15 7.85
CA GLY A 171 -22.83 -4.60 7.79
C GLY A 171 -23.47 -4.75 6.40
N LEU A 172 -24.48 -3.94 6.12
CA LEU A 172 -25.14 -3.88 4.82
C LEU A 172 -24.20 -3.28 3.75
N CYS A 173 -23.44 -4.15 3.08
CA CYS A 173 -22.52 -3.78 2.02
C CYS A 173 -23.04 -4.12 0.61
N ASP A 174 -22.75 -3.25 -0.35
CA ASP A 174 -23.24 -3.35 -1.74
C ASP A 174 -22.23 -3.93 -2.73
N GLY A 175 -21.01 -4.26 -2.29
CA GLY A 175 -20.00 -4.90 -3.14
C GLY A 175 -18.57 -4.41 -2.92
N ILE A 176 -17.69 -4.75 -3.87
CA ILE A 176 -16.25 -4.49 -3.79
C ILE A 176 -15.82 -3.55 -4.91
N GLU A 177 -14.95 -2.60 -4.59
CA GLU A 177 -14.28 -1.76 -5.59
C GLU A 177 -12.77 -1.91 -5.47
N ILE A 178 -12.07 -1.89 -6.60
CA ILE A 178 -10.61 -1.83 -6.63
C ILE A 178 -10.18 -0.40 -6.93
N ILE A 179 -9.24 0.13 -6.17
CA ILE A 179 -8.72 1.49 -6.34
C ILE A 179 -7.20 1.48 -6.46
N LYS A 180 -6.70 2.26 -7.41
CA LYS A 180 -5.28 2.49 -7.60
C LYS A 180 -4.80 3.52 -6.57
N MET A 181 -3.80 3.14 -5.78
CA MET A 181 -3.35 3.91 -4.63
C MET A 181 -2.84 5.31 -5.00
N GLU A 182 -2.12 5.43 -6.10
CA GLU A 182 -1.46 6.67 -6.51
C GLU A 182 -2.46 7.76 -6.93
N CYS A 183 -3.71 7.39 -7.21
CA CYS A 183 -4.77 8.34 -7.57
C CYS A 183 -5.32 9.09 -6.34
N LEU A 184 -5.10 8.56 -5.14
CA LEU A 184 -5.65 9.12 -3.90
C LEU A 184 -5.01 10.45 -3.50
N LYS A 185 -3.78 10.71 -3.94
CA LYS A 185 -3.08 11.99 -3.74
C LYS A 185 -3.77 13.18 -4.41
N TYR A 186 -4.66 12.92 -5.37
CA TYR A 186 -5.39 13.99 -6.07
C TYR A 186 -6.59 14.51 -5.29
N LEU A 187 -7.01 13.81 -4.22
CA LEU A 187 -8.11 14.24 -3.36
C LEU A 187 -7.62 15.27 -2.32
N THR A 188 -8.42 16.30 -2.10
CA THR A 188 -8.26 17.22 -0.95
C THR A 188 -8.73 16.57 0.35
N GLU A 189 -8.37 17.08 1.53
CA GLU A 189 -8.79 16.49 2.82
C GLU A 189 -10.32 16.37 2.96
N LYS A 190 -11.07 17.40 2.57
CA LYS A 190 -12.54 17.35 2.55
C LYS A 190 -13.06 16.21 1.68
N GLU A 191 -12.43 15.98 0.54
CA GLU A 191 -12.80 14.92 -0.39
C GLU A 191 -12.39 13.55 0.11
N LYS A 192 -11.21 13.43 0.73
CA LYS A 192 -10.76 12.19 1.38
C LYS A 192 -11.74 11.76 2.46
N GLU A 193 -12.25 12.69 3.25
CA GLU A 193 -13.25 12.37 4.28
C GLU A 193 -14.56 11.87 3.69
N ASN A 194 -15.12 12.56 2.70
CA ASN A 194 -16.32 12.10 1.99
C ASN A 194 -16.09 10.73 1.33
N TYR A 195 -14.92 10.54 0.74
CA TYR A 195 -14.54 9.28 0.12
C TYR A 195 -14.40 8.15 1.15
N ARG A 196 -13.83 8.39 2.33
CA ARG A 196 -13.74 7.40 3.42
C ARG A 196 -15.13 6.94 3.85
N MET A 197 -16.09 7.85 3.93
CA MET A 197 -17.46 7.56 4.34
C MET A 197 -18.22 6.64 3.37
N LYS A 198 -17.77 6.53 2.12
CA LYS A 198 -18.33 5.61 1.11
C LYS A 198 -18.06 4.15 1.44
N TYR A 199 -16.95 3.87 2.12
CA TYR A 199 -16.47 2.50 2.33
C TYR A 199 -16.67 2.05 3.78
N THR A 200 -17.07 0.80 3.94
CA THR A 200 -17.14 0.16 5.26
C THR A 200 -15.72 -0.07 5.74
N SER A 201 -14.86 -0.64 4.89
CA SER A 201 -13.45 -0.94 5.18
C SER A 201 -12.63 -0.92 3.89
N ALA A 202 -11.31 -0.78 4.01
CA ALA A 202 -10.37 -0.80 2.90
C ALA A 202 -9.14 -1.67 3.19
N LEU A 203 -8.83 -2.61 2.31
CA LEU A 203 -7.64 -3.48 2.41
C LEU A 203 -6.59 -3.09 1.36
N ILE A 204 -5.30 -3.13 1.72
CA ILE A 204 -4.21 -2.94 0.76
C ILE A 204 -3.67 -4.29 0.34
N GLY A 205 -3.55 -4.49 -0.97
CA GLY A 205 -2.63 -5.43 -1.57
C GLY A 205 -1.36 -4.70 -2.02
N SER A 206 -0.20 -5.06 -1.47
CA SER A 206 1.08 -4.42 -1.80
C SER A 206 2.19 -5.44 -1.95
N ASN A 207 3.11 -5.21 -2.89
CA ASN A 207 4.30 -6.05 -3.08
C ASN A 207 5.51 -5.54 -2.31
N SER A 208 5.54 -4.24 -2.03
CA SER A 208 6.65 -3.56 -1.38
C SER A 208 6.11 -2.53 -0.40
N LYS A 209 7.01 -1.87 0.32
CA LYS A 209 6.66 -0.61 0.98
C LYS A 209 6.06 0.38 -0.01
N ILE A 210 5.27 1.33 0.47
CA ILE A 210 4.81 2.45 -0.34
C ILE A 210 5.69 3.61 0.05
N ILE A 211 6.77 3.80 -0.73
CA ILE A 211 7.64 4.96 -0.55
C ILE A 211 7.03 6.07 -1.41
N SER A 212 6.15 6.86 -0.80
CA SER A 212 5.83 8.16 -1.34
C SER A 212 6.67 9.18 -0.59
N CYS A 213 7.32 10.10 -1.31
CA CYS A 213 7.89 11.31 -0.71
C CYS A 213 6.80 12.22 -0.09
N GLN A 214 5.52 11.88 -0.25
CA GLN A 214 4.35 12.59 0.24
C GLN A 214 3.38 11.57 0.85
N HIS A 215 3.40 11.43 2.17
CA HIS A 215 2.47 10.53 2.86
C HIS A 215 1.10 11.19 2.98
N THR A 216 0.07 10.60 2.36
CA THR A 216 -1.33 10.95 2.64
C THR A 216 -1.88 9.94 3.65
N PRO A 217 -2.56 10.34 4.75
CA PRO A 217 -3.21 9.42 5.68
C PRO A 217 -4.50 8.88 5.06
N PHE A 218 -4.42 8.35 3.85
CA PHE A 218 -5.58 7.86 3.16
C PHE A 218 -5.73 6.36 3.46
N SER A 219 -6.51 5.99 4.47
CA SER A 219 -7.26 4.73 4.35
C SER A 219 -8.40 4.50 5.35
N PRO A 220 -9.55 3.95 4.91
CA PRO A 220 -10.52 3.30 5.78
C PRO A 220 -9.97 2.02 6.45
N GLN A 221 -9.36 2.19 7.62
CA GLN A 221 -9.40 1.35 8.84
C GLN A 221 -9.10 -0.18 8.79
N LEU A 222 -8.69 -0.76 7.66
CA LEU A 222 -8.04 -2.09 7.61
C LEU A 222 -6.55 -1.99 7.30
N ILE A 223 -6.06 -0.77 7.20
CA ILE A 223 -4.69 -0.40 6.89
C ILE A 223 -4.20 0.45 8.04
N PRO A 224 -3.07 0.10 8.66
CA PRO A 224 -2.45 1.00 9.60
C PRO A 224 -2.03 2.27 8.87
N HIS A 225 -1.94 3.37 9.61
CA HIS A 225 -1.55 4.67 9.05
C HIS A 225 -0.45 4.55 7.98
N SER A 226 -0.62 5.22 6.85
CA SER A 226 0.25 5.13 5.65
C SER A 226 1.75 5.42 5.89
N VAL A 227 2.09 5.90 7.08
CA VAL A 227 3.46 6.14 7.54
C VAL A 227 4.17 4.81 7.82
N PHE A 228 3.44 3.75 8.17
CA PHE A 228 4.01 2.41 8.38
C PHE A 228 4.63 1.84 7.10
N SER A 229 4.13 2.27 5.95
CA SER A 229 4.68 1.94 4.64
C SER A 229 5.94 2.74 4.32
N SER A 230 6.33 3.72 5.14
CA SER A 230 7.57 4.48 4.98
C SER A 230 8.79 3.64 5.31
N TYR A 231 9.89 3.90 4.61
CA TYR A 231 11.17 3.31 4.94
C TYR A 231 11.69 3.79 6.31
N LEU A 232 11.41 5.05 6.68
CA LEU A 232 11.78 5.59 7.98
C LEU A 232 11.15 4.81 9.15
N PHE A 233 9.97 4.23 8.94
CA PHE A 233 9.33 3.40 9.94
C PHE A 233 10.16 2.13 10.26
N THR A 234 10.77 1.50 9.24
CA THR A 234 11.69 0.37 9.49
C THR A 234 12.93 0.81 10.23
N ILE A 235 13.49 1.97 9.91
CA ILE A 235 14.63 2.50 10.65
C ILE A 235 14.27 2.78 12.12
N PHE A 236 13.08 3.32 12.37
CA PHE A 236 12.56 3.51 13.71
C PHE A 236 12.47 2.18 14.48
N LEU A 237 11.98 1.11 13.83
CA LEU A 237 11.96 -0.22 14.45
C LEU A 237 13.38 -0.74 14.66
N ASN A 238 14.27 -0.65 13.67
CA ASN A 238 15.66 -1.06 13.82
C ASN A 238 16.30 -0.39 15.05
N TYR A 239 16.08 0.92 15.21
CA TYR A 239 16.55 1.71 16.35
C TYR A 239 15.93 1.28 17.67
N SER A 240 14.61 1.13 17.71
CA SER A 240 13.87 0.85 18.93
C SER A 240 14.16 -0.54 19.49
N TYR A 241 14.43 -1.51 18.60
CA TYR A 241 14.70 -2.89 18.98
C TYR A 241 16.19 -3.26 18.97
N ASN A 242 17.07 -2.31 18.67
CA ASN A 242 18.51 -2.54 18.51
C ASN A 242 18.80 -3.76 17.62
N SER A 243 18.09 -3.83 16.48
CA SER A 243 18.15 -4.95 15.55
C SER A 243 18.21 -4.44 14.12
N GLY A 244 18.81 -5.24 13.24
CA GLY A 244 18.92 -4.95 11.82
C GLY A 244 20.33 -4.55 11.41
N ILE A 245 20.51 -4.52 10.09
CA ILE A 245 21.80 -4.31 9.44
C ILE A 245 22.20 -2.83 9.45
N SER A 246 23.51 -2.55 9.42
CA SER A 246 24.04 -1.19 9.31
C SER A 246 23.41 -0.46 8.12
N THR A 247 22.71 0.64 8.41
CA THR A 247 21.86 1.34 7.44
C THR A 247 22.22 2.82 7.40
N LEU A 248 22.39 3.38 6.20
CA LEU A 248 22.65 4.80 5.99
C LEU A 248 21.67 5.36 4.96
N ILE A 249 21.03 6.49 5.31
CA ILE A 249 20.17 7.24 4.39
C ILE A 249 20.96 8.40 3.82
N LEU A 250 20.96 8.53 2.51
CA LEU A 250 21.68 9.56 1.78
C LEU A 250 20.71 10.51 1.07
N PRO A 251 20.75 11.82 1.40
CA PRO A 251 19.95 12.85 0.75
C PRO A 251 20.17 12.92 -0.77
N LYS A 252 19.13 13.13 -1.59
CA LYS A 252 19.29 13.52 -2.99
C LYS A 252 20.17 14.77 -3.05
N GLY A 253 21.16 14.74 -3.95
CA GLY A 253 22.15 15.81 -4.10
C GLY A 253 23.34 15.69 -3.15
N SER A 254 23.38 14.69 -2.27
CA SER A 254 24.58 14.41 -1.47
C SER A 254 25.73 13.97 -2.36
N PHE A 255 26.94 14.34 -1.97
CA PHE A 255 28.18 13.90 -2.61
C PHE A 255 29.09 13.27 -1.56
N LEU A 256 29.38 11.98 -1.74
CA LEU A 256 30.29 11.24 -0.88
C LEU A 256 31.71 11.32 -1.43
N GLN A 257 32.65 11.79 -0.61
CA GLN A 257 34.09 11.74 -0.92
C GLN A 257 34.72 10.38 -0.58
N SER A 258 34.17 9.72 0.43
CA SER A 258 34.50 8.35 0.83
C SER A 258 33.25 7.69 1.38
N LEU A 259 33.25 6.35 1.43
CA LEU A 259 32.27 5.65 2.24
C LEU A 259 32.54 5.92 3.73
N PRO A 260 31.50 5.99 4.58
CA PRO A 260 31.72 6.04 6.02
C PRO A 260 32.47 4.80 6.49
N ASN A 261 33.36 4.97 7.46
CA ASN A 261 34.26 3.93 7.96
C ASN A 261 33.52 2.65 8.37
N GLN A 262 32.28 2.78 8.82
CA GLN A 262 31.46 1.67 9.30
C GLN A 262 30.98 0.77 8.17
N PHE A 263 31.04 1.23 6.92
CA PHE A 263 30.77 0.41 5.75
C PHE A 263 32.01 -0.31 5.22
N HIS A 264 33.22 0.02 5.70
CA HIS A 264 34.46 -0.61 5.22
C HIS A 264 34.59 -2.08 5.63
N GLN A 265 33.87 -2.53 6.66
CA GLN A 265 33.84 -3.93 7.10
C GLN A 265 32.97 -4.83 6.22
N PHE A 266 32.21 -4.25 5.29
CA PHE A 266 31.32 -5.00 4.40
C PHE A 266 31.91 -5.08 2.98
N ASN A 267 31.75 -6.23 2.35
CA ASN A 267 32.22 -6.46 0.97
C ASN A 267 31.25 -5.89 -0.08
N PHE A 268 29.98 -5.77 0.28
CA PHE A 268 28.91 -5.34 -0.59
C PHE A 268 28.01 -4.32 0.11
N ILE A 269 27.36 -3.49 -0.71
CA ILE A 269 26.33 -2.56 -0.30
C ILE A 269 25.06 -2.89 -1.08
N LEU A 270 23.95 -3.11 -0.36
CA LEU A 270 22.62 -3.13 -0.95
C LEU A 270 22.08 -1.71 -0.95
N SER A 271 21.96 -1.15 -2.15
CA SER A 271 21.35 0.15 -2.39
C SER A 271 19.87 -0.03 -2.71
N THR A 272 19.00 0.58 -1.91
CA THR A 272 17.57 0.67 -2.17
C THR A 272 17.20 2.11 -2.47
N THR A 273 16.69 2.32 -3.68
CA THR A 273 16.16 3.62 -4.11
C THR A 273 14.73 3.78 -3.62
N PHE A 274 14.27 5.03 -3.53
CA PHE A 274 12.89 5.32 -3.12
C PHE A 274 11.85 4.93 -4.18
N THR A 275 12.29 4.46 -5.36
CA THR A 275 11.45 3.83 -6.40
C THR A 275 11.46 2.29 -6.31
N HIS A 276 11.91 1.73 -5.19
CA HIS A 276 12.02 0.28 -4.92
C HIS A 276 12.99 -0.48 -5.81
N ARG A 277 13.86 0.22 -6.54
CA ARG A 277 14.97 -0.45 -7.23
C ARG A 277 16.06 -0.78 -6.21
N GLN A 278 16.37 -2.07 -6.13
CA GLN A 278 17.41 -2.63 -5.28
C GLN A 278 18.57 -3.11 -6.14
N ASP A 279 19.77 -2.65 -5.82
CA ASP A 279 21.00 -3.02 -6.51
C ASP A 279 22.07 -3.39 -5.47
N ILE A 280 22.74 -4.52 -5.69
CA ILE A 280 23.87 -4.95 -4.85
C ILE A 280 25.16 -4.59 -5.57
N VAL A 281 25.99 -3.78 -4.92
CA VAL A 281 27.23 -3.23 -5.49
C VAL A 281 28.39 -3.59 -4.58
N SER A 282 29.55 -3.94 -5.14
CA SER A 282 30.76 -4.15 -4.34
C SER A 282 31.20 -2.84 -3.71
N THR A 283 31.74 -2.90 -2.48
CA THR A 283 32.23 -1.71 -1.76
C THR A 283 33.26 -0.93 -2.57
N SER A 284 34.08 -1.61 -3.38
CA SER A 284 35.06 -1.00 -4.29
C SER A 284 34.45 -0.07 -5.35
N ASN A 285 33.23 -0.36 -5.82
CA ASN A 285 32.52 0.41 -6.86
C ASN A 285 31.40 1.29 -6.30
N ALA A 286 31.06 1.12 -5.02
CA ALA A 286 29.88 1.73 -4.42
C ALA A 286 29.95 3.26 -4.45
N LEU A 287 31.11 3.89 -4.23
CA LEU A 287 31.20 5.36 -4.21
C LEU A 287 30.74 6.00 -5.54
N LEU A 288 31.20 5.46 -6.67
CA LEU A 288 30.84 5.94 -8.00
C LEU A 288 29.35 5.71 -8.26
N PHE A 289 28.86 4.50 -7.98
CA PHE A 289 27.46 4.15 -8.15
C PHE A 289 26.51 5.04 -7.31
N LEU A 290 26.84 5.26 -6.03
CA LEU A 290 26.04 6.07 -5.13
C LEU A 290 26.02 7.53 -5.58
N ASN A 291 27.17 8.13 -5.89
CA ASN A 291 27.25 9.52 -6.33
C ASN A 291 26.49 9.76 -7.64
N GLU A 292 26.49 8.81 -8.59
CA GLU A 292 25.67 8.92 -9.80
C GLU A 292 24.17 8.86 -9.48
N THR A 293 23.76 7.91 -8.65
CA THR A 293 22.35 7.73 -8.31
C THR A 293 21.79 8.91 -7.50
N LEU A 294 22.58 9.46 -6.56
CA LEU A 294 22.21 10.58 -5.68
C LEU A 294 21.93 11.89 -6.44
N LYS A 295 22.42 12.04 -7.68
CA LYS A 295 22.06 13.19 -8.54
C LYS A 295 20.56 13.22 -8.83
N SER A 296 19.93 12.05 -8.93
CA SER A 296 18.55 11.91 -9.39
C SER A 296 17.55 11.66 -8.27
N GLN A 297 17.94 10.87 -7.27
CA GLN A 297 17.02 10.38 -6.23
C GLN A 297 17.72 10.06 -4.90
N PRO A 298 16.95 10.03 -3.80
CA PRO A 298 17.39 9.44 -2.55
C PRO A 298 17.86 8.00 -2.62
N ILE A 299 18.75 7.62 -1.70
CA ILE A 299 19.18 6.22 -1.55
C ILE A 299 19.25 5.85 -0.07
N ILE A 300 18.83 4.62 0.23
CA ILE A 300 19.20 3.92 1.45
C ILE A 300 20.25 2.88 1.10
N ILE A 301 21.31 2.81 1.90
CA ILE A 301 22.32 1.77 1.76
C ILE A 301 22.37 0.87 2.99
N HIS A 302 22.64 -0.39 2.73
CA HIS A 302 22.79 -1.44 3.72
C HIS A 302 24.13 -2.15 3.55
N GLY A 303 24.83 -2.39 4.66
CA GLY A 303 26.06 -3.18 4.65
C GLY A 303 25.78 -4.67 4.52
N LEU A 304 26.43 -5.34 3.56
CA LEU A 304 26.31 -6.78 3.34
C LEU A 304 27.68 -7.46 3.28
N GLN A 305 27.81 -8.62 3.92
CA GLN A 305 29.02 -9.44 3.82
C GLN A 305 29.11 -10.20 2.48
N PHE A 306 27.95 -10.52 1.88
CA PHE A 306 27.84 -11.33 0.67
C PHE A 306 26.90 -10.69 -0.35
N ASN A 307 27.11 -11.05 -1.62
CA ASN A 307 26.32 -10.51 -2.73
C ASN A 307 24.91 -11.12 -2.86
N LYS A 308 24.60 -12.16 -2.09
CA LYS A 308 23.33 -12.88 -2.10
C LYS A 308 22.86 -13.17 -0.67
N PRO A 309 22.29 -12.17 0.03
CA PRO A 309 21.66 -12.40 1.31
C PRO A 309 20.42 -13.29 1.16
N HIS A 310 20.09 -14.00 2.23
CA HIS A 310 18.86 -14.79 2.30
C HIS A 310 17.79 -14.00 3.05
N TYR A 311 16.55 -14.08 2.59
CA TYR A 311 15.42 -13.42 3.22
C TYR A 311 14.40 -14.46 3.64
N GLU A 312 13.83 -14.29 4.83
CA GLU A 312 12.68 -15.05 5.30
C GLU A 312 11.53 -14.09 5.59
N ASN A 313 10.35 -14.44 5.09
CA ASN A 313 9.13 -13.69 5.32
C ASN A 313 8.28 -14.36 6.41
N ILE A 314 7.96 -13.61 7.46
CA ILE A 314 7.11 -14.04 8.56
C ILE A 314 5.80 -13.27 8.47
N ILE A 315 4.71 -13.99 8.21
CA ILE A 315 3.38 -13.42 8.07
C ILE A 315 2.82 -13.02 9.44
N PHE A 316 2.15 -11.87 9.52
CA PHE A 316 1.32 -11.51 10.66
C PHE A 316 -0.15 -11.35 10.22
N PRO A 317 -1.13 -11.76 11.05
CA PRO A 317 -1.00 -12.29 12.43
C PRO A 317 -0.18 -13.59 12.52
N ILE A 318 0.64 -13.69 13.57
CA ILE A 318 1.80 -14.61 13.60
C ILE A 318 1.38 -16.08 13.70
N GLU A 319 0.21 -16.33 14.27
CA GLU A 319 -0.39 -17.65 14.36
C GLU A 319 -0.62 -18.30 12.98
N PHE A 320 -0.88 -17.50 11.95
CA PHE A 320 -1.04 -17.97 10.56
C PHE A 320 0.29 -18.17 9.83
N SER A 321 1.40 -17.70 10.39
CA SER A 321 2.71 -17.89 9.77
C SER A 321 3.14 -19.36 9.81
N GLN A 322 3.59 -19.85 8.66
CA GLN A 322 4.21 -21.16 8.52
C GLN A 322 5.72 -21.15 8.82
N SER A 323 6.34 -19.96 8.91
CA SER A 323 7.77 -19.86 9.14
C SER A 323 8.14 -20.30 10.57
N PRO A 324 9.17 -21.14 10.76
CA PRO A 324 9.68 -21.47 12.10
C PRO A 324 10.25 -20.26 12.85
N LEU A 325 10.71 -19.23 12.12
CA LEU A 325 11.24 -17.99 12.70
C LEU A 325 10.18 -17.12 13.37
N LYS A 326 8.90 -17.51 13.29
CA LYS A 326 7.83 -16.88 14.10
C LYS A 326 8.06 -16.94 15.61
N LYS A 327 8.88 -17.88 16.07
CA LYS A 327 9.28 -18.02 17.48
C LYS A 327 10.48 -17.16 17.87
N HIS A 328 11.07 -16.43 16.93
CA HIS A 328 12.23 -15.58 17.18
C HIS A 328 11.88 -14.51 18.25
N PRO A 329 12.73 -14.28 19.28
CA PRO A 329 12.41 -13.36 20.38
C PRO A 329 12.05 -11.94 19.93
N LEU A 330 12.80 -11.41 18.96
CA LEU A 330 12.50 -10.11 18.33
C LEU A 330 11.11 -10.07 17.69
N ILE A 331 10.70 -11.14 17.03
CA ILE A 331 9.42 -11.22 16.32
C ILE A 331 8.28 -11.26 17.33
N GLN A 332 8.42 -12.03 18.41
CA GLN A 332 7.45 -12.04 19.51
C GLN A 332 7.32 -10.66 20.16
N LYS A 333 8.44 -9.98 20.39
CA LYS A 333 8.46 -8.62 20.96
C LYS A 333 7.84 -7.59 20.01
N LEU A 334 8.19 -7.62 18.72
CA LEU A 334 7.56 -6.77 17.70
C LEU A 334 6.04 -7.01 17.63
N SER A 335 5.62 -8.27 17.72
CA SER A 335 4.21 -8.66 17.70
C SER A 335 3.43 -8.05 18.85
N SER A 336 3.97 -8.11 20.07
CA SER A 336 3.32 -7.54 21.26
C SER A 336 3.29 -6.02 21.20
N ASP A 337 4.43 -5.41 20.92
CA ASP A 337 4.62 -3.96 21.04
C ASP A 337 3.86 -3.20 19.93
N LEU A 338 3.75 -3.77 18.74
CA LEU A 338 2.96 -3.20 17.62
C LEU A 338 1.53 -3.75 17.54
N THR A 339 1.17 -4.68 18.43
CA THR A 339 -0.13 -5.39 18.41
C THR A 339 -0.44 -5.94 17.00
N LEU A 340 0.50 -6.69 16.42
CA LEU A 340 0.40 -7.15 15.02
C LEU A 340 -0.77 -8.11 14.76
N SER A 341 -1.41 -8.63 15.81
CA SER A 341 -2.67 -9.40 15.70
C SER A 341 -3.83 -8.59 15.11
N LYS A 342 -3.76 -7.25 15.14
CA LYS A 342 -4.76 -6.35 14.56
C LYS A 342 -4.54 -6.04 13.09
N PHE A 343 -3.40 -6.42 12.52
CA PHE A 343 -3.04 -6.07 11.15
C PHE A 343 -2.66 -7.31 10.35
N VAL A 344 -2.59 -7.15 9.02
CA VAL A 344 -2.07 -8.17 8.11
C VAL A 344 -0.82 -7.67 7.41
N GLY A 345 0.13 -8.56 7.18
CA GLY A 345 1.35 -8.23 6.45
C GLY A 345 2.47 -9.23 6.64
N LYS A 346 3.69 -8.79 6.35
CA LYS A 346 4.90 -9.59 6.52
C LYS A 346 6.04 -8.83 7.17
N ILE A 347 6.76 -9.51 8.04
CA ILE A 347 8.08 -9.11 8.54
C ILE A 347 9.13 -9.82 7.69
N VAL A 348 10.12 -9.10 7.24
CA VAL A 348 11.25 -9.62 6.48
C VAL A 348 12.46 -9.68 7.40
N LEU A 349 13.00 -10.88 7.59
CA LEU A 349 14.30 -11.08 8.21
C LEU A 349 15.35 -11.30 7.13
N ILE A 350 16.57 -10.83 7.37
CA ILE A 350 17.73 -11.03 6.50
C ILE A 350 18.78 -11.86 7.23
N ASN A 351 19.35 -12.82 6.52
CA ASN A 351 20.53 -13.54 6.94
C ASN A 351 21.68 -13.21 5.98
N THR A 352 22.73 -12.60 6.54
CA THR A 352 23.93 -12.19 5.82
C THR A 352 25.10 -13.13 6.10
N THR A 353 24.87 -14.37 6.53
CA THR A 353 25.90 -15.41 6.74
C THR A 353 25.89 -16.43 5.59
N GLU A 354 27.06 -16.90 5.17
CA GLU A 354 27.23 -17.62 3.90
C GLU A 354 26.72 -19.08 3.92
N ASN A 355 26.69 -19.72 5.09
CA ASN A 355 26.57 -21.19 5.19
C ASN A 355 25.65 -21.69 6.32
N ASP A 356 24.93 -20.79 6.99
CA ASP A 356 24.10 -21.17 8.15
C ASP A 356 22.67 -20.62 8.03
N PHE A 357 21.92 -21.27 7.15
CA PHE A 357 20.50 -20.99 6.89
C PHE A 357 19.57 -21.80 7.80
N ASP A 358 20.10 -22.30 8.92
CA ASP A 358 19.27 -23.00 9.90
C ASP A 358 18.25 -22.01 10.47
N LEU A 359 16.99 -22.21 10.10
CA LEU A 359 15.88 -21.39 10.58
C LEU A 359 15.64 -21.55 12.10
N ASN A 360 16.31 -22.51 12.75
CA ASN A 360 16.30 -22.67 14.19
C ASN A 360 17.40 -21.87 14.90
N LYS A 361 18.39 -21.32 14.16
CA LYS A 361 19.44 -20.47 14.71
C LYS A 361 19.08 -19.00 14.56
N PHE A 362 18.35 -18.52 15.55
CA PHE A 362 17.82 -17.16 15.57
C PHE A 362 18.89 -16.08 15.47
N ASP A 363 20.08 -16.29 16.02
CA ASP A 363 21.14 -15.28 16.07
C ASP A 363 21.67 -14.82 14.69
N ASN A 364 21.48 -15.63 13.64
CA ASN A 364 21.92 -15.31 12.28
C ASN A 364 20.91 -14.46 11.50
N TRP A 365 19.71 -14.25 12.05
CA TRP A 365 18.62 -13.56 11.40
C TRP A 365 18.41 -12.19 12.02
N GLU A 366 18.59 -11.14 11.23
CA GLU A 366 18.38 -9.76 11.65
C GLU A 366 17.12 -9.19 11.01
N PHE A 367 16.46 -8.27 11.72
CA PHE A 367 15.28 -7.61 11.17
C PHE A 367 15.68 -6.70 10.01
N PHE A 368 15.00 -6.86 8.87
CA PHE A 368 15.29 -6.13 7.65
C PHE A 368 14.19 -5.16 7.29
N ASP A 369 12.93 -5.63 7.27
CA ASP A 369 11.81 -4.79 6.90
C ASP A 369 10.49 -5.27 7.50
N ILE A 370 9.48 -4.40 7.49
CA ILE A 370 8.09 -4.75 7.78
C ILE A 370 7.18 -4.12 6.73
N VAL A 371 6.30 -4.93 6.15
CA VAL A 371 5.35 -4.52 5.11
C VAL A 371 3.95 -4.81 5.61
N PHE A 372 3.15 -3.76 5.75
CA PHE A 372 1.73 -3.88 6.09
C PHE A 372 0.89 -3.95 4.82
N GLY A 373 -0.19 -4.74 4.88
CA GLY A 373 -1.02 -5.08 3.74
C GLY A 373 -0.77 -6.50 3.24
N ILE A 374 -1.70 -7.02 2.46
CA ILE A 374 -1.68 -8.39 1.98
C ILE A 374 -0.63 -8.52 0.85
N PRO A 375 0.36 -9.43 0.95
CA PRO A 375 1.32 -9.67 -0.11
C PRO A 375 0.65 -10.08 -1.42
N MET A 376 1.12 -9.55 -2.54
CA MET A 376 0.55 -9.85 -3.87
C MET A 376 1.51 -10.64 -4.77
N ASP A 377 2.81 -10.67 -4.46
CA ASP A 377 3.87 -11.26 -5.27
C ASP A 377 4.16 -12.73 -4.93
N CYS A 378 3.66 -13.19 -3.78
CA CYS A 378 3.79 -14.55 -3.30
C CYS A 378 2.42 -15.08 -2.87
N TYR A 379 1.90 -16.07 -3.60
CA TYR A 379 0.57 -16.62 -3.35
C TYR A 379 0.46 -17.35 -2.01
N ASP A 380 1.51 -18.05 -1.58
CA ASP A 380 1.50 -18.80 -0.31
C ASP A 380 1.47 -17.85 0.90
N GLU A 381 2.20 -16.73 0.82
CA GLU A 381 2.15 -15.63 1.80
C GLU A 381 0.77 -14.94 1.79
N ASN A 382 0.24 -14.69 0.59
CA ASN A 382 -1.11 -14.13 0.42
C ASN A 382 -2.17 -15.00 1.09
N GLN A 383 -2.12 -16.32 0.90
CA GLN A 383 -3.06 -17.25 1.51
C GLN A 383 -3.02 -17.20 3.04
N GLN A 384 -1.83 -17.12 3.64
CA GLN A 384 -1.70 -16.98 5.10
C GLN A 384 -2.38 -15.70 5.61
N CYS A 385 -2.16 -14.55 4.97
CA CYS A 385 -2.83 -13.30 5.32
C CYS A 385 -4.35 -13.36 5.10
N VAL A 386 -4.81 -13.93 3.98
CA VAL A 386 -6.24 -14.01 3.65
C VAL A 386 -6.99 -14.92 4.61
N ASN A 387 -6.36 -16.02 5.05
CA ASN A 387 -6.94 -16.92 6.05
C ASN A 387 -7.13 -16.25 7.42
N ALA A 388 -6.34 -15.21 7.71
CA ALA A 388 -6.47 -14.43 8.94
C ALA A 388 -7.59 -13.37 8.89
N LEU A 389 -8.05 -12.98 7.69
CA LEU A 389 -9.04 -11.89 7.55
C LEU A 389 -10.34 -12.14 8.31
N PRO A 390 -10.97 -13.34 8.27
CA PRO A 390 -12.22 -13.55 8.99
C PRO A 390 -12.09 -13.34 10.49
N SER A 391 -11.07 -13.93 11.15
CA SER A 391 -10.86 -13.75 12.59
C SER A 391 -10.50 -12.31 12.92
N LEU A 392 -9.59 -11.70 12.15
CA LEU A 392 -9.12 -10.33 12.35
C LEU A 392 -10.27 -9.32 12.31
N LEU A 393 -11.18 -9.46 11.34
CA LEU A 393 -12.29 -8.54 11.14
C LEU A 393 -13.46 -8.74 12.09
N ILE A 394 -13.62 -9.95 12.65
CA ILE A 394 -14.64 -10.23 13.66
C ILE A 394 -14.16 -9.76 15.04
N GLU A 395 -12.89 -9.98 15.35
CA GLU A 395 -12.34 -9.73 16.69
C GLU A 395 -12.03 -8.25 16.93
N ASN A 396 -11.70 -7.48 15.89
CA ASN A 396 -11.23 -6.11 16.04
C ASN A 396 -12.19 -5.12 15.40
N SER A 397 -12.58 -4.10 16.16
CA SER A 397 -13.37 -3.00 15.62
C SER A 397 -12.52 -2.08 14.72
N LYS A 398 -13.22 -1.47 13.77
CA LYS A 398 -12.69 -0.51 12.81
C LYS A 398 -11.97 0.66 13.52
N GLU A 399 -12.61 1.17 14.58
CA GLU A 399 -12.11 2.25 15.42
C GLU A 399 -10.86 1.84 16.22
N GLU A 400 -10.87 0.65 16.81
CA GLU A 400 -9.75 0.15 17.63
C GLU A 400 -8.47 -0.07 16.81
N MET A 401 -8.60 -0.62 15.59
CA MET A 401 -7.48 -0.76 14.67
C MET A 401 -6.87 0.60 14.32
N TRP A 402 -7.72 1.61 14.12
CA TRP A 402 -7.28 2.97 13.82
C TRP A 402 -6.54 3.61 14.99
N GLU A 403 -7.12 3.54 16.20
CA GLU A 403 -6.51 4.05 17.43
C GLU A 403 -5.14 3.43 17.68
N THR A 404 -5.05 2.10 17.58
CA THR A 404 -3.78 1.35 17.71
C THR A 404 -2.73 1.89 16.72
N SER A 405 -3.11 2.12 15.47
CA SER A 405 -2.18 2.65 14.47
C SER A 405 -1.78 4.10 14.77
N SER A 406 -2.69 4.92 15.28
CA SER A 406 -2.47 6.32 15.64
C SER A 406 -1.47 6.45 16.79
N ASP A 407 -1.57 5.61 17.82
CA ASP A 407 -0.66 5.62 18.97
C ASP A 407 0.78 5.32 18.55
N ILE A 408 0.98 4.33 17.69
CA ILE A 408 2.30 3.97 17.16
C ILE A 408 2.87 5.13 16.31
N VAL A 409 2.03 5.80 15.50
CA VAL A 409 2.46 6.96 14.71
C VAL A 409 2.93 8.11 15.59
N GLN A 410 2.26 8.37 16.72
CA GLN A 410 2.70 9.41 17.64
C GLN A 410 4.09 9.12 18.19
N VAL A 411 4.36 7.88 18.60
CA VAL A 411 5.70 7.45 19.07
C VAL A 411 6.73 7.59 17.95
N PHE A 412 6.38 7.20 16.72
CA PHE A 412 7.24 7.34 15.56
C PHE A 412 7.58 8.81 15.26
N PHE A 413 6.62 9.73 15.33
CA PHE A 413 6.87 11.16 15.12
C PHE A 413 7.69 11.80 16.24
N GLN A 414 7.52 11.36 17.48
CA GLN A 414 8.42 11.73 18.57
C GLN A 414 9.85 11.26 18.29
N PHE A 415 10.03 10.06 17.72
CA PHE A 415 11.34 9.58 17.30
C PHE A 415 11.93 10.46 16.18
N LEU A 416 11.15 10.81 15.15
CA LEU A 416 11.63 11.67 14.05
C LEU A 416 12.07 13.06 14.57
N SER A 417 11.24 13.70 15.40
CA SER A 417 11.56 15.02 15.95
C SER A 417 12.85 15.03 16.77
N LYS A 418 13.11 13.99 17.57
CA LYS A 418 14.36 13.83 18.33
C LYS A 418 15.60 13.68 17.44
N ASN A 419 15.43 13.17 16.22
CA ASN A 419 16.53 12.91 15.29
C ASN A 419 16.66 14.00 14.19
N GLY A 420 16.15 15.20 14.45
CA GLY A 420 16.39 16.37 13.59
C GLY A 420 15.52 16.45 12.33
N PHE A 421 14.46 15.66 12.22
CA PHE A 421 13.44 15.87 11.19
C PHE A 421 12.57 17.09 11.56
N ASP A 422 12.15 17.88 10.56
CA ASP A 422 11.47 19.16 10.78
C ASP A 422 10.15 19.02 11.54
N TYR A 423 10.21 19.38 12.82
CA TYR A 423 9.12 19.30 13.80
C TYR A 423 7.91 20.17 13.43
N ASN A 424 8.08 21.28 12.71
CA ASN A 424 6.94 22.17 12.38
C ASN A 424 5.96 21.53 11.39
N SER A 425 6.42 20.59 10.57
CA SER A 425 5.56 19.75 9.71
C SER A 425 4.92 18.56 10.45
N LEU A 426 5.46 18.19 11.62
CA LEU A 426 5.05 17.05 12.45
C LEU A 426 4.04 17.41 13.56
N ASN A 427 3.90 18.72 13.86
CA ASN A 427 3.24 19.20 15.09
C ASN A 427 1.75 19.50 14.99
N ASN A 428 1.15 19.37 13.81
CA ASN A 428 -0.29 19.50 13.71
C ASN A 428 -0.92 18.30 14.42
N GLN A 429 -1.51 18.56 15.60
CA GLN A 429 -2.24 17.63 16.47
C GLN A 429 -3.40 16.88 15.78
N TYR A 430 -3.57 17.06 14.47
CA TYR A 430 -4.46 16.30 13.60
C TYR A 430 -3.60 15.55 12.60
N ILE A 431 -3.49 14.24 12.79
CA ILE A 431 -3.24 13.20 11.78
C ILE A 431 -3.07 13.80 10.38
N LEU A 432 -1.82 14.05 9.99
CA LEU A 432 -1.34 14.48 8.66
C LEU A 432 -2.40 15.05 7.70
N LYS A 433 -2.95 16.23 7.99
CA LYS A 433 -3.86 16.94 7.06
C LYS A 433 -3.16 17.44 5.78
N GLU A 434 -1.83 17.31 5.70
CA GLU A 434 -1.02 17.73 4.57
C GLU A 434 0.06 16.69 4.26
N ASP A 435 0.49 16.65 3.00
CA ASP A 435 1.55 15.76 2.52
C ASP A 435 2.89 16.12 3.19
N MET A 436 3.48 15.15 3.88
CA MET A 436 4.78 15.33 4.53
C MET A 436 5.91 14.70 3.72
N LEU A 437 6.97 15.48 3.48
CA LEU A 437 8.27 15.01 3.00
C LEU A 437 9.01 14.31 4.14
N LEU A 438 8.96 12.98 4.16
CA LEU A 438 9.75 12.14 5.07
C LEU A 438 11.20 11.99 4.58
N TYR A 439 11.91 13.12 4.51
CA TYR A 439 13.28 13.16 4.04
C TYR A 439 14.22 13.88 5.01
N PRO A 440 15.33 13.25 5.43
CA PRO A 440 16.27 13.94 6.29
C PRO A 440 17.06 14.98 5.49
N SER A 441 17.28 16.15 6.09
CA SER A 441 18.07 17.23 5.51
C SER A 441 19.58 16.93 5.47
N GLN A 442 20.02 15.91 6.22
CA GLN A 442 21.41 15.45 6.32
C GLN A 442 21.48 13.92 6.29
N PRO A 443 22.64 13.32 5.94
CA PRO A 443 22.83 11.88 6.04
C PRO A 443 22.57 11.36 7.47
N ILE A 444 21.78 10.28 7.59
CA ILE A 444 21.49 9.65 8.88
C ILE A 444 22.05 8.24 8.86
N LEU A 445 23.01 8.00 9.76
CA LEU A 445 23.60 6.69 10.00
C LEU A 445 22.89 6.01 11.17
N PHE A 446 22.43 4.79 10.93
CA PHE A 446 21.82 3.96 11.94
C PHE A 446 22.68 2.71 12.20
N GLU A 447 23.07 2.53 13.45
CA GLU A 447 23.89 1.42 13.92
C GLU A 447 23.28 0.75 15.15
N LYS A 448 23.50 -0.56 15.24
CA LYS A 448 23.26 -1.34 16.44
C LYS A 448 24.20 -0.83 17.53
N LYS A 449 23.65 -0.42 18.67
CA LYS A 449 24.46 -0.12 19.85
C LYS A 449 25.00 -1.46 20.36
N ASN A 450 26.32 -1.59 20.37
CA ASN A 450 26.97 -2.66 21.13
C ASN A 450 26.72 -2.35 22.62
N ASN A 451 25.81 -3.09 23.24
CA ASN A 451 25.65 -3.07 24.70
C ASN A 451 26.76 -3.90 25.35
#